data_AF-A0A0G4MPN9-F1
#
_entry.id   AF-A0A0G4MPN9-F1
#
_cell.length_a   1.000
_cell.length_b   1.000
_cell.length_c   1.000
_cell.angle_alpha   90.00
_cell.angle_beta   90.00
_cell.angle_gamma   90.00
#
_symmetry.space_group_name_H-M   'P 1'
#
loop_
_entity.id
_entity.type
_entity.pdbx_description
1 polymer ?
#
loop_
_entity_poly.entity_id
_entity_poly.type
_entity_poly.pdbx_seq_one_letter_code
_entity_poly.pdbx_strand_id
1 'polypeptide(L)'
;MMALSARFSSNHAFSGIPPMARGEHFATECNLLLNLRDVSLTTSQACVLLGAVSIVEGEAGAETVYYAAACRIANFLDLPNMPTPDPLQREIHIR
;
A
#
# COMPACT_ATOMS: atom_id res chain seq x y z
N MET A 1 -3.12 -0.58 4.34
CA MET A 1 -4.25 -1.51 4.58
C MET A 1 -5.49 -0.80 5.13
N MET A 2 -5.37 -0.05 6.23
CA MET A 2 -6.52 0.64 6.86
C MET A 2 -7.35 1.46 5.86
N ALA A 3 -6.71 2.30 5.04
CA ALA A 3 -7.37 3.12 4.02
C ALA A 3 -8.29 2.32 3.06
N LEU A 4 -7.79 1.21 2.50
CA LEU A 4 -8.56 0.37 1.59
C LEU A 4 -9.68 -0.40 2.31
N SER A 5 -9.37 -0.98 3.47
CA SER A 5 -10.30 -1.82 4.22
C SER A 5 -11.44 -1.03 4.88
N ALA A 6 -11.22 0.23 5.25
CA ALA A 6 -12.20 1.09 5.92
C ALA A 6 -13.46 1.27 5.08
N ARG A 7 -13.34 1.24 3.74
CA ARG A 7 -14.47 1.37 2.82
C ARG A 7 -15.50 0.26 2.98
N PHE A 8 -15.08 -0.92 3.40
CA PHE A 8 -15.94 -2.08 3.60
C PHE A 8 -16.39 -2.27 5.05
N SER A 9 -15.91 -1.43 5.97
CA SER A 9 -16.22 -1.55 7.39
C SER A 9 -17.63 -1.07 7.72
N SER A 10 -18.36 -1.83 8.54
CA SER A 10 -19.65 -1.44 9.11
C SER A 10 -19.54 -0.91 10.55
N ASN A 11 -18.34 -0.62 11.02
CA ASN A 11 -18.11 -0.12 12.38
C ASN A 11 -18.81 1.24 12.61
N HIS A 12 -19.42 1.43 13.78
CA HIS A 12 -20.11 2.67 14.16
C HIS A 12 -19.19 3.90 14.12
N ALA A 13 -17.87 3.74 14.23
CA ALA A 13 -16.90 4.82 14.04
C ALA A 13 -17.01 5.51 12.65
N PHE A 14 -17.58 4.84 11.65
CA PHE A 14 -17.82 5.38 10.31
C PHE A 14 -19.29 5.80 10.07
N SER A 15 -20.10 5.89 11.12
CA SER A 15 -21.49 6.32 11.01
C SER A 15 -21.58 7.72 10.40
N GLY A 16 -22.40 7.89 9.36
CA GLY A 16 -22.50 9.14 8.61
C GLY A 16 -21.38 9.40 7.59
N ILE A 17 -20.36 8.55 7.50
CA ILE A 17 -19.29 8.67 6.50
C ILE A 17 -19.61 7.74 5.31
N PRO A 18 -19.69 8.26 4.07
CA PRO A 18 -19.86 7.44 2.87
C PRO A 18 -18.77 6.39 2.74
N PRO A 19 -19.07 5.15 2.33
CA PRO A 19 -18.08 4.08 2.19
C PRO A 19 -16.78 4.50 1.50
N MET A 20 -16.85 5.24 0.40
CA MET A 20 -15.66 5.67 -0.35
C MET A 20 -14.74 6.60 0.45
N ALA A 21 -15.32 7.48 1.28
CA ALA A 21 -14.58 8.48 2.07
C ALA A 21 -13.96 7.93 3.37
N ARG A 22 -14.36 6.72 3.82
CA ARG A 22 -13.90 6.13 5.09
C ARG A 22 -12.39 5.91 5.16
N GLY A 23 -11.75 5.80 4.00
CA GLY A 23 -10.31 5.58 3.87
C GLY A 23 -9.45 6.83 3.85
N GLU A 24 -10.03 8.01 3.62
CA GLU A 24 -9.30 9.24 3.26
C GLU A 24 -8.29 9.67 4.32
N HIS A 25 -8.68 9.67 5.59
CA HIS A 25 -7.77 10.06 6.69
C HIS A 25 -6.58 9.10 6.80
N PHE A 26 -6.81 7.79 6.64
CA PHE A 26 -5.72 6.81 6.67
C PHE A 26 -4.80 6.94 5.46
N ALA A 27 -5.33 7.25 4.28
CA ALA A 27 -4.53 7.47 3.08
C ALA A 27 -3.67 8.74 3.22
N THR A 28 -4.27 9.81 3.74
CA THR A 28 -3.59 11.09 4.01
C THR A 28 -2.43 10.89 4.98
N GLU A 29 -2.68 10.22 6.11
CA GLU A 29 -1.63 9.94 7.10
C GLU A 29 -0.54 9.03 6.53
N CYS A 30 -0.92 8.01 5.74
CA CYS A 30 0.05 7.13 5.12
C CYS A 30 0.95 7.87 4.11
N ASN A 31 0.41 8.85 3.38
CA ASN A 31 1.21 9.72 2.51
C ASN A 31 2.20 10.58 3.30
N LEU A 32 1.79 11.12 4.45
CA LEU A 32 2.67 11.92 5.31
C LEU A 32 3.83 11.11 5.90
N LEU A 33 3.55 9.86 6.27
CA LEU A 33 4.53 8.96 6.86
C LEU A 33 5.44 8.27 5.82
N LEU A 34 5.06 8.28 4.54
CA LEU A 34 5.83 7.62 3.49
C LEU A 34 7.18 8.32 3.28
N ASN A 35 8.26 7.61 3.61
CA ASN A 35 9.61 8.05 3.33
C ASN A 35 10.22 7.18 2.21
N LEU A 36 10.19 7.68 0.97
CA LEU A 36 10.79 6.99 -0.18
C LEU A 36 12.31 6.82 -0.11
N ARG A 37 12.99 7.48 0.83
CA ARG A 37 14.43 7.25 1.09
C ARG A 37 14.69 6.00 1.93
N ASP A 38 13.69 5.53 2.66
CA ASP A 38 13.78 4.23 3.34
C ASP A 38 13.47 3.11 2.35
N VAL A 39 14.53 2.46 1.85
CA VAL A 39 14.40 1.39 0.85
C VAL A 39 14.17 0.06 1.57
N SER A 40 12.91 -0.25 1.85
CA SER A 40 12.48 -1.42 2.61
C SER A 40 11.28 -2.12 1.96
N LEU A 41 11.04 -3.39 2.33
CA LEU A 41 9.85 -4.13 1.91
C LEU A 41 8.57 -3.38 2.30
N THR A 42 8.56 -2.81 3.51
CA THR A 42 7.44 -2.02 4.02
C THR A 42 7.17 -0.78 3.16
N THR A 43 8.20 -0.04 2.73
CA THR A 43 8.02 1.09 1.81
C THR A 43 7.48 0.64 0.46
N SER A 44 7.94 -0.49 -0.06
CA SER A 44 7.39 -1.07 -1.30
C SER A 44 5.89 -1.40 -1.16
N GLN A 45 5.52 -2.11 -0.09
CA GLN A 45 4.13 -2.46 0.21
C GLN A 45 3.26 -1.21 0.43
N ALA A 46 3.78 -0.19 1.12
CA ALA A 46 3.07 1.08 1.32
C ALA A 46 2.79 1.78 -0.02
N CYS A 47 3.75 1.78 -0.93
CA CYS A 47 3.56 2.30 -2.28
C CYS A 47 2.50 1.51 -3.05
N VAL A 48 2.50 0.18 -3.02
CA VAL A 48 1.44 -0.64 -3.66
C VAL A 48 0.05 -0.27 -3.12
N LEU A 49 -0.07 -0.12 -1.79
CA LEU A 49 -1.34 0.22 -1.14
C LEU A 49 -1.83 1.62 -1.49
N LEU A 50 -0.93 2.61 -1.54
CA LEU A 50 -1.25 3.98 -1.94
C LEU A 50 -1.61 4.05 -3.43
N GLY A 51 -0.92 3.29 -4.28
CA GLY A 51 -1.28 3.14 -5.69
C GLY A 51 -2.71 2.59 -5.86
N ALA A 52 -3.08 1.56 -5.09
CA ALA A 52 -4.43 1.02 -5.09
C ALA A 52 -5.48 2.02 -4.56
N VAL A 53 -5.14 2.88 -3.60
CA VAL A 53 -6.01 3.98 -3.18
C VAL A 53 -6.21 4.96 -4.33
N SER A 54 -5.13 5.40 -4.97
CA SER A 54 -5.16 6.34 -6.12
C SER A 54 -6.00 5.82 -7.29
N ILE A 55 -6.00 4.52 -7.57
CA ILE A 55 -6.89 3.91 -8.58
C ILE A 55 -8.35 4.22 -8.28
N VAL A 56 -8.77 4.01 -7.01
CA VAL A 56 -10.17 4.21 -6.64
C VAL A 56 -10.57 5.67 -6.62
N GLU A 57 -9.62 6.57 -6.34
CA GLU A 57 -9.83 8.02 -6.42
C GLU A 57 -9.72 8.57 -7.86
N GLY A 58 -9.36 7.73 -8.83
CA GLY A 58 -9.19 8.15 -10.22
C GLY A 58 -7.93 8.98 -10.49
N GLU A 59 -6.94 8.92 -9.60
CA GLU A 59 -5.68 9.67 -9.69
C GLU A 59 -4.59 8.89 -10.43
N ALA A 60 -4.74 8.72 -11.75
CA ALA A 60 -3.82 7.93 -12.58
C ALA A 60 -2.34 8.35 -12.46
N GLY A 61 -2.09 9.65 -12.26
CA GLY A 61 -0.73 10.17 -12.06
C GLY A 61 -0.10 9.68 -10.74
N ALA A 62 -0.85 9.74 -9.64
CA ALA A 62 -0.40 9.27 -8.32
C ALA A 62 -0.23 7.75 -8.30
N GLU A 63 -1.20 7.03 -8.87
CA GLU A 63 -1.13 5.58 -9.09
C GLU A 63 0.20 5.19 -9.76
N THR A 64 0.50 5.81 -10.90
CA THR A 64 1.70 5.48 -11.70
C THR A 64 2.98 5.70 -10.91
N VAL A 65 3.08 6.80 -10.17
CA VAL A 65 4.26 7.13 -9.36
C VAL A 65 4.46 6.09 -8.26
N TYR A 66 3.40 5.74 -7.53
CA TYR A 66 3.50 4.78 -6.44
C TYR A 66 3.86 3.38 -6.94
N TYR A 67 3.22 2.87 -7.99
CA TYR A 67 3.58 1.56 -8.53
C TYR A 67 4.99 1.54 -9.11
N ALA A 68 5.44 2.62 -9.77
CA ALA A 68 6.81 2.71 -10.25
C ALA A 68 7.83 2.68 -9.10
N ALA A 69 7.56 3.40 -8.00
CA ALA A 69 8.40 3.39 -6.81
C ALA A 69 8.45 1.98 -6.17
N ALA A 70 7.29 1.34 -5.99
CA ALA A 70 7.20 -0.02 -5.46
C ALA A 70 8.04 -1.02 -6.27
N CYS A 71 7.86 -1.04 -7.59
CA CYS A 71 8.63 -1.92 -8.49
C CYS A 71 10.13 -1.67 -8.40
N ARG A 72 10.56 -0.40 -8.32
CA ARG A 72 11.99 -0.05 -8.22
C ARG A 72 12.59 -0.50 -6.89
N ILE A 73 11.87 -0.31 -5.77
CA ILE A 73 12.30 -0.78 -4.46
C ILE A 73 12.36 -2.31 -4.43
N ALA A 74 11.35 -3.00 -4.95
CA ALA A 74 11.30 -4.46 -5.01
C ALA A 74 12.48 -5.05 -5.81
N ASN A 75 12.80 -4.44 -6.95
CA ASN A 75 13.96 -4.85 -7.76
C ASN A 75 15.28 -4.54 -7.06
N PHE A 76 15.39 -3.40 -6.37
CA PHE A 76 16.60 -3.04 -5.62
C PHE A 76 16.88 -4.01 -4.46
N LEU A 77 15.82 -4.47 -3.78
CA LEU A 77 15.91 -5.47 -2.71
C LEU A 77 16.06 -6.91 -3.23
N ASP A 78 16.06 -7.10 -4.55
CA ASP A 78 16.10 -8.40 -5.21
C ASP A 78 15.03 -9.37 -4.70
N LEU A 79 13.83 -8.84 -4.36
CA LEU A 79 12.71 -9.64 -3.86
C LEU A 79 12.37 -10.85 -4.76
N PRO A 80 12.37 -10.73 -6.10
CA PRO A 80 12.04 -11.87 -6.97
C PRO A 80 13.01 -13.05 -6.84
N ASN A 81 14.27 -12.81 -6.48
CA ASN A 81 15.29 -13.85 -6.36
C ASN A 81 15.64 -14.16 -4.90
N MET A 82 14.94 -13.58 -3.93
CA MET A 82 15.29 -13.74 -2.53
C MET A 82 15.13 -15.21 -2.12
N PRO A 83 16.20 -15.84 -1.57
CA PRO A 83 16.13 -17.24 -1.17
C PRO A 83 15.12 -17.41 -0.04
N THR A 84 14.22 -18.37 -0.22
CA THR A 84 13.15 -18.68 0.75
C THR A 84 13.50 -20.00 1.44
N PRO A 85 14.14 -19.95 2.62
CA PRO A 85 14.67 -21.14 3.28
C PRO A 85 13.58 -22.11 3.73
N ASP A 86 12.35 -21.63 3.87
CA ASP A 86 11.20 -22.42 4.24
C ASP A 86 9.91 -21.89 3.55
N PRO A 87 8.84 -22.72 3.50
CA PRO A 87 7.59 -22.35 2.85
C PRO A 87 6.88 -21.13 3.47
N LEU A 88 7.08 -20.84 4.76
CA LEU A 88 6.49 -19.68 5.42
C LEU A 88 7.18 -18.40 4.94
N GLN A 89 8.51 -18.40 4.90
CA GLN A 89 9.29 -17.30 4.32
C GLN A 89 8.96 -17.09 2.85
N ARG A 90 8.69 -18.17 2.09
CA ARG A 90 8.16 -18.04 0.74
C ARG A 90 6.85 -17.28 0.73
N GLU A 91 5.88 -17.70 1.52
CA GLU A 91 4.55 -17.06 1.54
C GLU A 91 4.60 -15.57 1.94
N ILE A 92 5.51 -15.20 2.84
CA ILE A 92 5.74 -13.82 3.25
C ILE A 92 6.34 -12.97 2.12
N HIS A 93 7.14 -13.55 1.23
CA HIS A 93 7.77 -12.80 0.13
C HIS A 93 6.85 -12.63 -1.09
N ILE A 94 5.87 -13.52 -1.32
CA ILE A 94 4.91 -13.43 -2.45
C ILE A 94 3.62 -12.65 -2.13
N ARG A 95 3.33 -12.33 -0.86
CA ARG A 95 2.09 -11.65 -0.43
C ARG A 95 2.35 -10.35 0.32
#